data_AF-A0A6H1JTV4-F1
#
_entry.id   AF-A0A6H1JTV4-F1
#
_cell.length_a   1.000
_cell.length_b   1.000
_cell.length_c   1.000
_cell.angle_alpha   90.00
_cell.angle_beta   90.00
_cell.angle_gamma   90.00
#
_symmetry.space_group_name_H-M   'P 1'
#
loop_
_entity.id
_entity.type
_entity.pdbx_description
1 polymer ?
#
loop_
_entity_poly.entity_id
_entity_poly.type
_entity_poly.pdbx_seq_one_letter_code
_entity_poly.pdbx_strand_id
1 'polypeptide(L)'
;MRRNDGIIATGGSNVVGSAVASGKNAKAEVRDSGLTQYGDGAQPQPQDLDTLLTRLIDELGRSEHPERDDLIEAAEDAREEATSEAPRKGKLKVFARALVGAVPGFTALVTLAVAIEEAIHGL
;
A
#
# COMPACT_ATOMS: atom_id res chain seq x y z
N MET A 1 20.73 -12.94 -32.11
CA MET A 1 19.99 -12.92 -30.83
C MET A 1 19.43 -11.51 -30.62
N ARG A 2 18.10 -11.34 -30.60
CA ARG A 2 17.48 -10.05 -30.19
C ARG A 2 17.74 -9.88 -28.70
N ARG A 3 18.42 -8.81 -28.31
CA ARG A 3 18.55 -8.45 -26.89
C ARG A 3 17.20 -7.90 -26.44
N ASN A 4 16.74 -8.33 -25.27
CA ASN A 4 15.61 -7.70 -24.61
C ASN A 4 16.19 -6.45 -23.93
N ASP A 5 15.88 -5.28 -24.48
CA ASP A 5 16.22 -4.01 -23.84
C ASP A 5 15.19 -3.85 -22.72
N GLY A 6 15.52 -4.36 -21.53
CA GLY A 6 14.67 -4.24 -20.35
C GLY A 6 14.37 -2.78 -20.01
N ILE A 7 13.53 -2.57 -18.99
CA ILE A 7 13.29 -1.21 -18.49
C ILE A 7 14.56 -0.73 -17.78
N ILE A 8 15.17 0.35 -18.29
CA ILE A 8 16.30 1.02 -17.65
C ILE A 8 15.77 2.31 -17.03
N ALA A 9 15.73 2.36 -15.70
CA ALA A 9 15.37 3.55 -14.93
C ALA A 9 16.63 4.07 -14.22
N THR A 10 16.94 5.34 -14.40
CA THR A 10 18.09 6.01 -13.76
C THR A 10 17.62 7.25 -13.00
N GLY A 11 18.33 7.60 -11.92
CA GLY A 11 18.10 8.81 -11.12
C GLY A 11 16.70 8.90 -10.48
N GLY A 12 16.53 8.36 -9.27
CA GLY A 12 15.33 8.57 -8.44
C GLY A 12 13.99 8.12 -9.05
N SER A 13 14.03 7.35 -10.13
CA SER A 13 12.85 6.96 -10.89
C SER A 13 12.13 5.79 -10.22
N ASN A 14 10.82 5.91 -10.03
CA ASN A 14 9.96 4.82 -9.59
C ASN A 14 9.19 4.26 -10.80
N VAL A 15 9.39 2.98 -11.12
CA VAL A 15 8.70 2.32 -12.23
C VAL A 15 7.62 1.42 -11.65
N VAL A 16 6.37 1.81 -11.88
CA VAL A 16 5.19 1.01 -11.52
C VAL A 16 4.49 0.61 -12.82
N GLY A 17 4.40 -0.69 -13.11
CA GLY A 17 3.74 -1.19 -14.32
C GLY A 17 3.63 -2.72 -14.36
N SER A 18 2.68 -3.21 -15.16
CA SER A 18 2.47 -4.65 -15.37
C SER A 18 3.30 -5.14 -16.56
N ALA A 19 4.21 -6.09 -16.32
CA ALA A 19 4.93 -6.76 -17.40
C ALA A 19 4.09 -7.92 -17.97
N VAL A 20 3.76 -7.88 -19.26
CA VAL A 20 2.98 -8.91 -19.94
C VAL A 20 3.84 -9.62 -20.97
N ALA A 21 4.13 -10.90 -20.75
CA ALA A 21 4.79 -11.77 -21.71
C ALA A 21 3.74 -12.50 -22.56
N SER A 22 3.50 -12.04 -23.80
CA SER A 22 2.52 -12.66 -24.70
C SER A 22 3.21 -13.37 -25.87
N GLY A 23 2.96 -14.68 -26.00
CA GLY A 23 3.51 -15.53 -27.06
C GLY A 23 3.51 -17.02 -26.68
N LYS A 24 3.52 -17.92 -27.66
CA LYS A 24 3.60 -19.37 -27.41
C LYS A 24 4.94 -19.69 -26.74
N ASN A 25 4.90 -20.12 -25.48
CA ASN A 25 6.06 -20.35 -24.59
C ASN A 25 6.78 -19.09 -24.07
N ALA A 26 6.10 -17.93 -24.04
CA ALA A 26 6.65 -16.75 -23.39
C ALA A 26 6.73 -16.97 -21.86
N LYS A 27 7.89 -16.66 -21.27
CA LYS A 27 8.11 -16.69 -19.82
C LYS A 27 8.60 -15.32 -19.37
N ALA A 28 7.99 -14.78 -18.31
CA ALA A 28 8.49 -13.61 -17.60
C ALA A 28 9.14 -14.10 -16.31
N GLU A 29 10.43 -13.82 -16.13
CA GLU A 29 11.13 -14.03 -14.87
C GLU A 29 11.54 -12.66 -14.35
N VAL A 30 11.06 -12.30 -13.16
CA VAL A 30 11.56 -11.13 -12.44
C VAL A 30 12.73 -11.62 -11.59
N ARG A 31 13.94 -11.20 -11.95
CA ARG A 31 15.13 -11.43 -11.15
C ARG A 31 15.41 -10.14 -10.40
N ASP A 32 15.12 -10.16 -9.10
CA ASP A 32 15.55 -9.10 -8.20
C ASP A 32 17.07 -9.19 -8.09
N SER A 33 17.77 -8.36 -8.86
CA SER A 33 19.20 -8.16 -8.69
C SER A 33 19.37 -7.18 -7.54
N GLY A 34 19.59 -7.69 -6.34
CA GLY A 34 19.72 -6.97 -5.07
C GLY A 34 20.73 -5.82 -5.08
N LEU A 35 20.37 -4.72 -5.75
CA LEU A 35 21.02 -3.42 -5.71
C LEU A 35 20.18 -2.53 -4.82
N THR A 36 20.46 -2.69 -3.53
CA THR A 36 19.93 -1.93 -2.42
C THR A 36 20.47 -0.50 -2.41
N GLN A 37 19.63 0.42 -1.91
CA GLN A 37 19.89 1.72 -1.27
C GLN A 37 19.83 2.96 -2.19
N TYR A 38 19.12 4.04 -1.81
CA TYR A 38 19.13 4.70 -0.49
C TYR A 38 17.77 5.31 -0.07
N GLY A 39 17.41 5.11 1.20
CA GLY A 39 16.28 5.75 1.90
C GLY A 39 15.52 4.76 2.81
N ASP A 40 16.17 4.25 3.86
CA ASP A 40 15.65 3.27 4.83
C ASP A 40 15.04 1.98 4.26
N GLY A 41 15.90 1.13 3.70
CA GLY A 41 16.44 0.00 4.47
C GLY A 41 15.48 -1.06 5.03
N ALA A 42 14.19 -1.05 4.74
CA ALA A 42 13.34 -2.20 5.00
C ALA A 42 13.29 -3.08 3.74
N GLN A 43 13.48 -4.38 3.91
CA GLN A 43 12.74 -5.39 3.12
C GLN A 43 11.27 -4.94 2.99
N PRO A 44 10.40 -5.49 2.12
CA PRO A 44 8.97 -5.42 2.39
C PRO A 44 8.72 -6.19 3.70
N GLN A 45 9.06 -5.57 4.82
CA GLN A 45 8.56 -5.88 6.13
C GLN A 45 7.05 -5.70 5.99
N PRO A 46 6.24 -6.58 6.58
CA PRO A 46 4.83 -6.30 6.74
C PRO A 46 4.73 -4.87 7.27
N GLN A 47 4.19 -3.94 6.49
CA GLN A 47 4.06 -2.56 6.96
C GLN A 47 3.16 -2.64 8.18
N ASP A 48 3.67 -2.19 9.32
CA ASP A 48 2.92 -2.24 10.57
C ASP A 48 1.62 -1.43 10.37
N LEU A 49 0.52 -1.97 10.89
CA LEU A 49 -0.80 -1.40 10.70
C LEU A 49 -0.84 0.06 11.20
N ASP A 50 -0.11 0.36 12.27
CA ASP A 50 0.07 1.73 12.79
C ASP A 50 0.70 2.70 11.77
N THR A 51 1.73 2.25 11.05
CA THR A 51 2.40 3.05 10.01
C THR A 51 1.47 3.30 8.84
N LEU A 52 0.72 2.27 8.41
CA LEU A 52 -0.25 2.41 7.33
C LEU A 52 -1.38 3.38 7.69
N LEU A 53 -1.88 3.31 8.92
CA LEU A 53 -2.93 4.21 9.41
C LEU A 53 -2.43 5.65 9.55
N THR A 54 -1.21 5.85 10.04
CA THR A 54 -0.57 7.18 10.07
C THR A 54 -0.46 7.77 8.67
N ARG A 55 -0.02 6.98 7.69
CA ARG A 55 0.09 7.42 6.30
C ARG A 55 -1.28 7.71 5.66
N LEU A 56 -2.31 6.95 6.01
CA LEU A 56 -3.68 7.22 5.58
C LEU A 56 -4.17 8.59 6.07
N ILE A 57 -3.94 8.92 7.34
CA ILE A 57 -4.33 10.22 7.92
C ILE A 57 -3.61 11.38 7.23
N ASP A 58 -2.30 11.25 7.01
CA ASP A 58 -1.51 12.25 6.29
C ASP A 58 -2.02 12.48 4.86
N GLU A 59 -2.35 11.40 4.15
CA GLU A 59 -2.86 11.49 2.77
C GLU A 59 -4.27 12.09 2.73
N LEU A 60 -5.16 11.70 3.65
CA LEU A 60 -6.49 12.28 3.79
C LEU A 60 -6.41 13.79 4.07
N GLY A 61 -5.52 14.21 4.97
CA GLY A 61 -5.32 15.62 5.31
C GLY A 61 -4.79 16.48 4.15
N ARG A 62 -4.11 15.87 3.18
CA ARG A 62 -3.66 16.51 1.93
C ARG A 62 -4.65 16.35 0.77
N SER A 63 -5.70 15.56 0.96
CA SER A 63 -6.70 15.28 -0.07
C SER A 63 -7.86 16.28 -0.04
N GLU A 64 -8.52 16.38 -1.19
CA GLU A 64 -9.79 17.08 -1.36
C GLU A 64 -11.00 16.14 -1.14
N HIS A 65 -10.80 15.04 -0.38
CA HIS A 65 -11.87 14.07 -0.14
C HIS A 65 -13.01 14.73 0.64
N PRO A 66 -14.28 14.62 0.20
CA PRO A 66 -15.40 15.34 0.81
C PRO A 66 -15.64 14.94 2.27
N GLU A 67 -15.36 13.67 2.59
CA GLU A 67 -15.51 13.09 3.94
C GLU A 67 -14.15 12.94 4.64
N ARG A 68 -13.13 13.74 4.29
CA ARG A 68 -11.77 13.54 4.82
C ARG A 68 -11.70 13.62 6.34
N ASP A 69 -12.48 14.51 6.95
CA ASP A 69 -12.42 14.73 8.40
C ASP A 69 -12.98 13.50 9.14
N ASP A 70 -14.12 12.97 8.68
CA ASP A 70 -14.73 11.74 9.22
C ASP A 70 -13.82 10.51 9.01
N LEU A 71 -13.16 10.43 7.86
CA LEU A 71 -12.23 9.33 7.57
C LEU A 71 -10.93 9.43 8.38
N ILE A 72 -10.45 10.64 8.68
CA ILE A 72 -9.31 10.86 9.58
C ILE A 72 -9.67 10.41 10.98
N GLU A 73 -10.83 10.82 11.52
CA GLU A 73 -11.30 10.37 12.83
C GLU A 73 -11.40 8.84 12.89
N ALA A 74 -12.02 8.22 11.89
CA ALA A 74 -12.11 6.76 11.82
C ALA A 74 -10.74 6.06 11.74
N ALA A 75 -9.76 6.66 11.06
CA ALA A 75 -8.41 6.14 10.96
C ALA A 75 -7.62 6.30 12.27
N GLU A 76 -7.82 7.39 13.02
CA GLU A 76 -7.27 7.59 14.36
C GLU A 76 -7.83 6.55 15.34
N ASP A 77 -9.15 6.35 15.33
CA ASP A 77 -9.85 5.32 16.10
C ASP A 77 -9.33 3.90 15.81
N ALA A 78 -9.05 3.61 14.54
CA ALA A 78 -8.48 2.34 14.13
C ALA A 78 -7.02 2.18 14.60
N ARG A 79 -6.26 3.27 14.66
CA ARG A 79 -4.86 3.27 15.13
C ARG A 79 -4.77 3.04 16.63
N GLU A 80 -5.64 3.68 17.40
CA GLU A 80 -5.78 3.41 18.84
C GLU A 80 -6.20 1.95 19.11
N GLU A 81 -7.13 1.42 18.31
CA GLU A 81 -7.53 0.01 18.42
C GLU A 81 -6.36 -0.95 18.10
N ALA A 82 -5.60 -0.66 17.05
CA ALA A 82 -4.48 -1.50 16.60
C ALA A 82 -3.34 -1.56 17.61
N THR A 83 -3.11 -0.48 18.35
CA THR A 83 -2.03 -0.36 19.36
C THR A 83 -2.47 -0.75 20.77
N SER A 84 -3.75 -1.10 20.95
CA SER A 84 -4.28 -1.54 22.25
C SER A 84 -3.70 -2.89 22.70
N GLU A 85 -3.75 -3.16 24.02
CA GLU A 85 -3.24 -4.43 24.59
C GLU A 85 -3.99 -5.67 24.05
N ALA A 86 -5.23 -5.51 23.59
CA ALA A 86 -6.06 -6.57 23.05
C ALA A 86 -6.86 -6.09 21.81
N PRO A 87 -6.21 -5.98 20.64
CA PRO A 87 -6.83 -5.43 19.44
C PRO A 87 -8.03 -6.24 18.97
N ARG A 88 -9.18 -5.57 18.80
CA ARG A 88 -10.39 -6.21 18.28
C ARG A 88 -10.33 -6.28 16.76
N LYS A 89 -9.78 -7.39 16.25
CA LYS A 89 -9.70 -7.68 14.80
C LYS A 89 -11.02 -7.48 14.05
N GLY A 90 -12.16 -7.78 14.69
CA GLY A 90 -13.48 -7.54 14.11
C GLY A 90 -13.76 -6.07 13.79
N LYS A 91 -13.40 -5.15 14.71
CA LYS A 91 -13.56 -3.70 14.52
C LYS A 91 -12.66 -3.21 13.37
N LEU A 92 -11.39 -3.64 13.38
CA LEU A 92 -10.43 -3.29 12.33
C LEU A 92 -10.87 -3.78 10.94
N LYS A 93 -11.41 -5.00 10.83
CA LYS A 93 -11.95 -5.51 9.55
C LYS A 93 -13.15 -4.71 9.05
N VAL A 94 -14.03 -4.29 9.95
CA VAL A 94 -15.17 -3.43 9.59
C VAL A 94 -14.68 -2.08 9.07
N PHE A 95 -13.69 -1.48 9.75
CA PHE A 95 -13.03 -0.25 9.32
C PHE A 95 -12.41 -0.40 7.92
N ALA A 96 -11.57 -1.42 7.70
CA ALA A 96 -10.88 -1.62 6.42
C ALA A 96 -11.88 -1.76 5.25
N ARG A 97 -12.96 -2.51 5.46
CA ARG A 97 -14.01 -2.67 4.45
C ARG A 97 -14.76 -1.37 4.15
N ALA A 98 -15.05 -0.58 5.18
CA ALA A 98 -15.69 0.73 5.01
C ALA A 98 -14.77 1.69 4.25
N LEU A 99 -13.47 1.72 4.61
CA LEU A 99 -12.46 2.55 3.97
C LEU A 99 -12.34 2.28 2.47
N VAL A 100 -12.25 1.01 2.06
CA VAL A 100 -12.19 0.61 0.64
C VAL A 100 -13.40 1.12 -0.15
N GLY A 101 -14.58 1.16 0.48
CA GLY A 101 -15.80 1.68 -0.13
C GLY A 101 -15.87 3.22 -0.19
N ALA A 102 -15.20 3.91 0.73
CA ALA A 102 -15.28 5.36 0.87
C ALA A 102 -14.32 6.11 -0.05
N VAL A 103 -13.15 5.55 -0.35
CA VAL A 103 -12.08 6.23 -1.10
C VAL A 103 -12.00 5.99 -2.64
N PRO A 104 -13.00 5.43 -3.36
CA PRO A 104 -12.94 5.34 -4.82
C PRO A 104 -12.65 6.69 -5.49
N GLY A 105 -11.79 6.69 -6.50
CA GLY A 105 -11.38 7.91 -7.23
C GLY A 105 -10.14 8.61 -6.66
N PHE A 106 -9.66 8.20 -5.49
CA PHE A 106 -8.43 8.70 -4.89
C PHE A 106 -7.36 7.60 -4.86
N THR A 107 -6.59 7.47 -5.95
CA THR A 107 -5.65 6.35 -6.19
C THR A 107 -4.69 6.09 -5.03
N ALA A 108 -4.17 7.15 -4.39
CA ALA A 108 -3.28 7.03 -3.23
C ALA A 108 -4.01 6.41 -2.03
N LEU A 109 -5.23 6.88 -1.73
CA LEU A 109 -6.07 6.37 -0.65
C LEU A 109 -6.54 4.93 -0.91
N VAL A 110 -6.89 4.59 -2.15
CA VAL A 110 -7.26 3.21 -2.54
C VAL A 110 -6.09 2.25 -2.28
N THR A 111 -4.88 2.65 -2.66
CA THR A 111 -3.68 1.83 -2.47
C THR A 111 -3.41 1.60 -0.98
N LEU A 112 -3.59 2.63 -0.14
CA LEU A 112 -3.46 2.51 1.31
C LEU A 112 -4.56 1.65 1.92
N ALA A 113 -5.80 1.79 1.46
CA ALA A 113 -6.93 1.00 1.96
C ALA A 113 -6.71 -0.51 1.75
N VAL A 114 -6.19 -0.92 0.59
CA VAL A 114 -5.86 -2.32 0.31
C VAL A 114 -4.72 -2.82 1.20
N ALA A 115 -3.64 -2.04 1.34
CA ALA A 115 -2.52 -2.42 2.20
C ALA A 115 -2.95 -2.58 3.68
N ILE A 116 -3.84 -1.70 4.16
CA ILE A 116 -4.43 -1.78 5.51
C ILE A 116 -5.27 -3.05 5.66
N GLU A 117 -6.10 -3.38 4.66
CA GLU A 117 -6.90 -4.60 4.66
C GLU A 117 -6.01 -5.86 4.71
N GLU A 118 -4.92 -5.90 3.95
CA GLU A 118 -3.95 -7.00 3.97
C GLU A 118 -3.25 -7.11 5.34
N ALA A 119 -2.82 -6.00 5.92
CA ALA A 119 -2.19 -5.97 7.24
C ALA A 119 -3.13 -6.50 8.34
N ILE A 120 -4.41 -6.12 8.31
CA ILE A 120 -5.42 -6.60 9.27
C ILE A 120 -5.72 -8.08 9.09
N HIS A 121 -5.66 -8.62 7.86
CA HIS A 121 -5.80 -10.04 7.63
C HIS A 121 -4.61 -10.87 8.17
N GLY A 122 -3.43 -10.26 8.27
CA GLY A 122 -2.23 -10.88 8.85
C GLY A 122 -2.17 -10.90 10.38
N LEU A 123 -3.00 -10.10 11.06
CA LEU A 123 -3.05 -10.04 12.53
C LEU A 123 -3.60 -11.31 13.16
#